data_AF-A0A8J3K7S0-F1
#
_entry.id   AF-A0A8J3K7S0-F1
#
_cell.length_a   1.000
_cell.length_b   1.000
_cell.length_c   1.000
_cell.angle_alpha   90.00
_cell.angle_beta   90.00
_cell.angle_gamma   90.00
#
_symmetry.space_group_name_H-M   'P 1'
#
loop_
_entity.id
_entity.type
_entity.pdbx_description
1 polymer ?
#
loop_
_entity_poly.entity_id
_entity_poly.type
_entity_poly.pdbx_seq_one_letter_code
_entity_poly.pdbx_strand_id
1 'polypeptide(L)'
;MRRVIATLSLSLAVLGTAACGNTPTTEAGPGASAAPSASAAAAPAGTADKKTTCAAYEKAEVAAKTAVVNLFGEAVKSMDDKAKLQQVAADLKKTMTDFGAALGTAAANSADAEVKAALEANIAALTSAAAAIESAAGDFDKAGNALDAPEFEAATKKIEALCAA
;
A
#
# COMPACT_ATOMS: atom_id res chain seq x y z
N MET A 1 0.52 -33.24 -41.99
CA MET A 1 1.27 -33.91 -40.92
C MET A 1 0.46 -33.79 -39.64
N ARG A 2 -0.20 -34.88 -39.22
CA ARG A 2 0.08 -35.64 -37.98
C ARG A 2 -0.23 -34.88 -36.68
N ARG A 3 -1.45 -35.13 -36.19
CA ARG A 3 -1.99 -35.21 -34.81
C ARG A 3 -1.00 -34.92 -33.66
N VAL A 4 -1.44 -34.11 -32.67
CA VAL A 4 -1.43 -34.47 -31.23
C VAL A 4 -2.60 -33.77 -30.51
N ILE A 5 -3.51 -34.57 -29.95
CA ILE A 5 -4.44 -34.20 -28.88
C ILE A 5 -3.70 -34.53 -27.58
N ALA A 6 -3.64 -33.61 -26.62
CA ALA A 6 -3.20 -33.91 -25.26
C ALA A 6 -4.05 -33.12 -24.25
N THR A 7 -5.06 -33.81 -23.76
CA THR A 7 -5.77 -33.65 -22.49
C THR A 7 -4.83 -33.26 -21.34
N LEU A 8 -5.19 -32.24 -20.55
CA LEU A 8 -4.75 -32.12 -19.16
C LEU A 8 -5.90 -31.51 -18.33
N SER A 9 -6.70 -32.44 -17.78
CA SER A 9 -7.32 -32.38 -16.44
C SER A 9 -7.91 -31.04 -15.98
N LEU A 10 -9.23 -30.94 -16.15
CA LEU A 10 -10.13 -30.14 -15.34
C LEU A 10 -10.06 -30.63 -13.88
N SER A 11 -9.05 -30.19 -13.13
CA SER A 11 -8.95 -30.48 -11.70
C SER A 11 -9.93 -29.58 -10.96
N LEU A 12 -11.14 -30.10 -10.73
CA LEU A 12 -11.99 -29.66 -9.62
C LEU A 12 -11.25 -29.95 -8.31
N ALA A 13 -10.43 -29.00 -7.86
CA ALA A 13 -9.94 -28.98 -6.49
C ALA A 13 -10.99 -28.28 -5.62
N VAL A 14 -11.82 -29.12 -4.99
CA VAL A 14 -12.56 -28.96 -3.73
C VAL A 14 -12.53 -27.55 -3.11
N LEU A 15 -13.75 -27.00 -2.94
CA LEU A 15 -14.06 -25.90 -2.04
C LEU A 15 -13.42 -26.13 -0.66
N GLY A 16 -12.32 -25.43 -0.39
CA GLY A 16 -11.84 -25.18 0.96
C GLY A 16 -12.57 -23.98 1.54
N THR A 17 -13.79 -24.18 2.05
CA THR A 17 -14.44 -23.21 2.93
C THR A 17 -13.65 -23.12 4.23
N ALA A 18 -12.78 -22.12 4.37
CA ALA A 18 -12.38 -21.62 5.68
C ALA A 18 -13.29 -20.43 6.05
N ALA A 19 -14.59 -20.71 6.10
CA ALA A 19 -15.50 -19.90 6.92
C ALA A 19 -15.23 -20.28 8.38
N CYS A 20 -15.09 -19.24 9.18
CA CYS A 20 -14.93 -19.29 10.63
C CYS A 20 -15.97 -20.22 11.30
N GLY A 21 -15.53 -20.95 12.32
CA GLY A 21 -16.39 -21.50 13.36
C GLY A 21 -16.67 -23.00 13.24
N ASN A 22 -15.86 -23.82 13.90
CA ASN A 22 -16.38 -24.56 15.05
C ASN A 22 -15.24 -25.15 15.90
N THR A 23 -15.38 -24.92 17.20
CA THR A 23 -14.66 -25.50 18.33
C THR A 23 -14.57 -27.02 18.23
N PRO A 24 -13.41 -27.62 18.57
CA PRO A 24 -13.40 -28.90 19.25
C PRO A 24 -13.12 -28.68 20.74
N THR A 25 -14.06 -29.19 21.55
CA THR A 25 -13.88 -29.45 22.97
C THR A 25 -12.62 -30.30 23.16
N THR A 26 -11.68 -29.85 24.00
CA THR A 26 -10.65 -30.72 24.58
C THR A 26 -10.46 -30.32 26.03
N GLU A 27 -10.67 -31.33 26.87
CA GLU A 27 -10.60 -31.42 28.32
C GLU A 27 -9.44 -30.62 28.95
N ALA A 28 -9.76 -29.91 30.03
CA ALA A 28 -8.80 -29.15 30.83
C ALA A 28 -7.89 -30.10 31.64
N GLY A 29 -6.61 -30.15 31.29
CA GLY A 29 -5.54 -30.63 32.17
C GLY A 29 -4.66 -29.45 32.60
N PRO A 30 -4.41 -29.24 33.91
CA PRO A 30 -3.56 -28.14 34.37
C PRO A 30 -2.10 -28.50 34.17
N GLY A 31 -1.48 -28.01 33.10
CA GLY A 31 -0.07 -28.22 32.80
C GLY A 31 0.49 -27.05 32.02
N ALA A 32 1.29 -26.23 32.69
CA ALA A 32 2.00 -25.10 32.12
C ALA A 32 2.82 -25.49 30.88
N SER A 33 2.67 -24.73 29.80
CA SER A 33 3.74 -24.44 28.83
C SER A 33 3.29 -23.26 27.97
N ALA A 34 4.00 -22.15 28.07
CA ALA A 34 3.82 -20.99 27.22
C ALA A 34 3.98 -21.43 25.76
N ALA A 35 2.89 -21.41 24.99
CA ALA A 35 2.96 -21.61 23.55
C ALA A 35 3.76 -20.43 22.96
N PRO A 36 4.80 -20.68 22.14
CA PRO A 36 5.43 -19.62 21.40
C PRO A 36 4.37 -18.99 20.49
N SER A 37 4.17 -17.68 20.61
CA SER A 37 3.38 -16.91 19.66
C SER A 37 3.84 -17.29 18.27
N ALA A 38 2.94 -17.89 17.49
CA ALA A 38 3.17 -18.16 16.08
C ALA A 38 3.42 -16.82 15.39
N SER A 39 4.69 -16.43 15.28
CA SER A 39 5.12 -15.47 14.27
C SER A 39 4.66 -16.05 12.95
N ALA A 40 3.61 -15.46 12.37
CA ALA A 40 3.21 -15.72 11.01
C ALA A 40 4.47 -15.60 10.15
N ALA A 41 4.90 -16.71 9.56
CA ALA A 41 6.04 -16.71 8.66
C ALA A 41 5.77 -15.65 7.58
N ALA A 42 6.69 -14.70 7.43
CA ALA A 42 6.61 -13.72 6.36
C ALA A 42 6.51 -14.48 5.04
N ALA A 43 5.44 -14.24 4.28
CA ALA A 43 5.28 -14.81 2.95
C ALA A 43 6.53 -14.49 2.11
N PRO A 44 7.00 -15.41 1.24
CA PRO A 44 8.13 -15.10 0.38
C PRO A 44 7.82 -13.86 -0.45
N ALA A 45 8.76 -12.91 -0.49
CA ALA A 45 8.67 -11.74 -1.33
C ALA A 45 8.48 -12.15 -2.81
N GLY A 46 7.73 -11.35 -3.57
CA GLY A 46 7.43 -11.62 -4.98
C GLY A 46 6.39 -12.72 -5.25
N THR A 47 5.50 -13.01 -4.31
CA THR A 47 4.44 -14.03 -4.47
C THR A 47 3.04 -13.45 -4.70
N ALA A 48 2.83 -12.16 -4.48
CA ALA A 48 1.53 -11.52 -4.67
C ALA A 48 1.24 -11.32 -6.16
N ASP A 49 0.14 -11.91 -6.63
CA ASP A 49 -0.37 -11.68 -7.97
C ASP A 49 -0.87 -10.23 -8.16
N LYS A 50 -0.91 -9.79 -9.42
CA LYS A 50 -1.31 -8.44 -9.85
C LYS A 50 -2.54 -7.91 -9.11
N LYS A 51 -3.58 -8.72 -8.97
CA LYS A 51 -4.83 -8.35 -8.27
C LYS A 51 -4.60 -8.05 -6.79
N THR A 52 -3.82 -8.87 -6.11
CA THR A 52 -3.49 -8.69 -4.69
C THR A 52 -2.63 -7.44 -4.49
N THR A 53 -1.65 -7.20 -5.37
CA THR A 53 -0.83 -5.98 -5.37
C THR A 53 -1.66 -4.73 -5.62
N CYS A 54 -2.58 -4.76 -6.59
CA CYS A 54 -3.47 -3.65 -6.91
C CYS A 54 -4.45 -3.32 -5.76
N ALA A 55 -5.02 -4.33 -5.11
CA ALA A 55 -5.86 -4.10 -3.93
C ALA A 55 -5.07 -3.46 -2.77
N ALA A 56 -3.80 -3.83 -2.59
CA ALA A 56 -2.92 -3.21 -1.61
C ALA A 56 -2.60 -1.75 -1.97
N TYR A 57 -2.37 -1.46 -3.26
CA TYR A 57 -2.19 -0.11 -3.78
C TYR A 57 -3.43 0.76 -3.54
N GLU A 58 -4.62 0.34 -3.97
CA GLU A 58 -5.87 1.11 -3.83
C GLU A 58 -6.15 1.42 -2.35
N LYS A 59 -5.92 0.45 -1.46
CA LYS A 59 -6.08 0.66 -0.02
C LYS A 59 -5.10 1.71 0.52
N ALA A 60 -3.84 1.66 0.10
CA ALA A 60 -2.84 2.63 0.48
C ALA A 60 -3.16 4.03 -0.07
N GLU A 61 -3.64 4.11 -1.31
CA GLU A 61 -4.00 5.35 -1.97
C GLU A 61 -5.19 6.04 -1.30
N VAL A 62 -6.25 5.28 -0.99
CA VAL A 62 -7.43 5.81 -0.28
C VAL A 62 -7.04 6.33 1.11
N ALA A 63 -6.20 5.59 1.84
CA ALA A 63 -5.70 6.03 3.14
C ALA A 63 -4.88 7.32 3.03
N ALA A 64 -3.97 7.40 2.06
CA ALA A 64 -3.16 8.59 1.82
C ALA A 64 -4.02 9.79 1.40
N LYS A 65 -4.93 9.63 0.43
CA LYS A 65 -5.87 10.69 0.00
C LYS A 65 -6.70 11.21 1.17
N THR A 66 -7.21 10.31 2.01
CA THR A 66 -8.00 10.70 3.20
C THR A 66 -7.16 11.50 4.18
N ALA A 67 -5.92 11.06 4.46
CA ALA A 67 -5.00 11.77 5.35
C ALA A 67 -4.64 13.17 4.78
N VAL A 68 -4.32 13.26 3.49
CA VAL A 68 -4.02 14.53 2.82
C VAL A 68 -5.20 15.50 2.89
N VAL A 69 -6.42 15.05 2.57
CA VAL A 69 -7.62 15.90 2.65
C VAL A 69 -7.85 16.41 4.06
N ASN A 70 -7.65 15.57 5.08
CA ASN A 70 -7.76 15.99 6.48
C ASN A 70 -6.70 17.04 6.85
N LEU A 71 -5.46 16.87 6.38
CA LEU A 71 -4.37 17.82 6.60
C LEU A 71 -4.64 19.16 5.94
N PHE A 72 -5.11 19.18 4.69
CA PHE A 72 -5.55 20.42 4.04
C PHE A 72 -6.70 21.08 4.82
N GLY A 73 -7.66 20.30 5.29
CA GLY A 73 -8.76 20.80 6.13
C GLY A 73 -8.27 21.38 7.47
N GLU A 74 -7.17 20.89 8.02
CA GLU A 74 -6.55 21.39 9.25
C GLU A 74 -5.67 22.63 9.00
N ALA A 75 -4.93 22.67 7.88
CA ALA A 75 -4.18 23.83 7.44
C ALA A 75 -5.11 25.04 7.23
N VAL A 76 -6.24 24.85 6.55
CA VAL A 76 -7.24 25.91 6.34
C VAL A 76 -7.79 26.42 7.67
N LYS A 77 -8.05 25.54 8.64
CA LYS A 77 -8.49 25.95 9.99
C LYS A 77 -7.41 26.66 10.81
N SER A 78 -6.15 26.48 10.44
CA SER A 78 -4.99 26.92 11.21
C SER A 78 -4.17 27.98 10.47
N MET A 79 -4.73 28.65 9.45
CA MET A 79 -3.99 29.59 8.60
C MET A 79 -3.30 30.73 9.40
N ASP A 80 -3.91 31.18 10.49
CA ASP A 80 -3.34 32.21 11.37
C ASP A 80 -2.34 31.66 12.40
N ASP A 81 -2.25 30.33 12.55
CA ASP A 81 -1.40 29.64 13.53
C ASP A 81 -0.20 28.98 12.83
N LYS A 82 0.89 29.75 12.75
CA LYS A 82 2.12 29.32 12.09
C LYS A 82 2.71 28.03 12.66
N ALA A 83 2.59 27.80 13.98
CA ALA A 83 3.12 26.59 14.59
C ALA A 83 2.32 25.36 14.15
N LYS A 84 0.99 25.49 14.08
CA LYS A 84 0.13 24.45 13.52
C LYS A 84 0.37 24.22 12.03
N LEU A 85 0.55 25.26 11.22
CA LEU A 85 0.89 25.09 9.79
C LEU A 85 2.20 24.33 9.60
N GLN A 86 3.21 24.59 10.43
CA GLN A 86 4.46 23.82 10.42
C GLN A 86 4.24 22.36 10.81
N GLN A 87 3.39 22.10 11.79
CA GLN A 87 3.02 20.74 12.18
C GLN A 87 2.27 20.02 11.05
N VAL A 88 1.29 20.66 10.42
CA VAL A 88 0.54 20.10 9.29
C VAL A 88 1.46 19.80 8.11
N ALA A 89 2.45 20.65 7.82
CA ALA A 89 3.45 20.37 6.79
C ALA A 89 4.34 19.16 7.15
N ALA A 90 4.70 18.99 8.43
CA ALA A 90 5.43 17.82 8.90
C ALA A 90 4.58 16.54 8.82
N ASP A 91 3.29 16.60 9.17
CA ASP A 91 2.35 15.48 9.04
C ASP A 91 2.07 15.14 7.57
N LEU A 92 2.10 16.13 6.67
CA LEU A 92 2.01 15.90 5.23
C LEU A 92 3.23 15.13 4.71
N LYS A 93 4.44 15.54 5.10
CA LYS A 93 5.67 14.82 4.76
C LYS A 93 5.62 13.38 5.28
N LYS A 94 5.15 13.20 6.52
CA LYS A 94 4.97 11.87 7.11
C LYS A 94 3.99 11.03 6.28
N THR A 95 2.84 11.59 5.91
CA THR A 95 1.83 10.91 5.09
C THR A 95 2.42 10.44 3.75
N MET A 96 3.23 11.26 3.08
CA MET A 96 3.91 10.88 1.84
C MET A 96 4.94 9.76 2.05
N THR A 97 5.67 9.81 3.15
CA THR A 97 6.68 8.80 3.51
C THR A 97 6.01 7.45 3.83
N ASP A 98 4.94 7.47 4.62
CA ASP A 98 4.17 6.28 5.00
C ASP A 98 3.50 5.65 3.77
N PHE A 99 2.96 6.49 2.86
CA PHE A 99 2.42 6.01 1.58
C PHE A 99 3.51 5.37 0.71
N GLY A 100 4.68 6.02 0.57
CA GLY A 100 5.83 5.45 -0.13
C GLY A 100 6.30 4.10 0.44
N ALA A 101 6.29 3.95 1.77
CA ALA A 101 6.62 2.69 2.43
C ALA A 101 5.58 1.59 2.16
N ALA A 102 4.29 1.95 2.14
CA ALA A 102 3.21 1.03 1.76
C ALA A 102 3.36 0.56 0.29
N LEU A 103 3.66 1.49 -0.63
CA LEU A 103 3.96 1.16 -2.02
C LEU A 103 5.21 0.28 -2.14
N GLY A 104 6.27 0.56 -1.37
CA GLY A 104 7.48 -0.25 -1.33
C GLY A 104 7.21 -1.68 -0.86
N THR A 105 6.32 -1.83 0.12
CA THR A 105 5.87 -3.15 0.57
C THR A 105 5.08 -3.87 -0.52
N ALA A 106 4.17 -3.19 -1.23
CA ALA A 106 3.43 -3.77 -2.34
C ALA A 106 4.37 -4.17 -3.50
N ALA A 107 5.35 -3.33 -3.85
CA ALA A 107 6.32 -3.58 -4.90
C ALA A 107 7.25 -4.77 -4.57
N ALA A 108 7.70 -4.88 -3.31
CA ALA A 108 8.53 -5.99 -2.86
C ALA A 108 7.78 -7.33 -2.90
N ASN A 109 6.46 -7.31 -2.67
CA ASN A 109 5.62 -8.51 -2.68
C ASN A 109 5.04 -8.85 -4.05
N SER A 110 5.02 -7.90 -5.00
CA SER A 110 4.47 -8.10 -6.34
C SER A 110 5.28 -9.10 -7.17
N ALA A 111 4.60 -10.10 -7.72
CA ALA A 111 5.12 -11.01 -8.74
C ALA A 111 5.06 -10.41 -10.16
N ASP A 112 4.20 -9.40 -10.37
CA ASP A 112 4.06 -8.72 -11.65
C ASP A 112 5.11 -7.62 -11.82
N ALA A 113 5.94 -7.74 -12.85
CA ALA A 113 7.07 -6.86 -13.10
C ALA A 113 6.65 -5.45 -13.56
N GLU A 114 5.53 -5.33 -14.31
CA GLU A 114 5.04 -4.03 -14.79
C GLU A 114 4.42 -3.22 -13.65
N VAL A 115 3.60 -3.87 -12.80
CA VAL A 115 3.05 -3.25 -11.60
C VAL A 115 4.15 -2.89 -10.62
N LYS A 116 5.15 -3.76 -10.43
CA LYS A 116 6.30 -3.47 -9.58
C LYS A 116 7.06 -2.23 -10.07
N ALA A 117 7.40 -2.16 -11.36
CA ALA A 117 8.10 -1.02 -11.93
C ALA A 117 7.29 0.28 -11.83
N ALA A 118 5.96 0.21 -12.00
CA ALA A 118 5.08 1.36 -11.83
C ALA A 118 5.03 1.84 -10.37
N LEU A 119 4.97 0.92 -9.40
CA LEU A 119 5.04 1.23 -7.97
C LEU A 119 6.39 1.87 -7.62
N GLU A 120 7.51 1.34 -8.12
CA GLU A 120 8.83 1.92 -7.90
C GLU A 120 8.97 3.33 -8.48
N ALA A 121 8.38 3.60 -9.65
CA ALA A 121 8.31 4.95 -10.22
C ALA A 121 7.48 5.90 -9.34
N ASN A 122 6.37 5.43 -8.78
CA ASN A 122 5.55 6.24 -7.87
C ASN A 122 6.26 6.52 -6.54
N ILE A 123 6.98 5.54 -5.98
CA ILE A 123 7.84 5.74 -4.80
C ILE A 123 8.91 6.81 -5.06
N ALA A 124 9.53 6.81 -6.25
CA ALA A 124 10.49 7.85 -6.62
C ALA A 124 9.84 9.24 -6.68
N ALA A 125 8.65 9.36 -7.28
CA ALA A 125 7.90 10.61 -7.31
C ALA A 125 7.51 11.10 -5.90
N LEU A 126 7.06 10.19 -5.03
CA LEU A 126 6.75 10.51 -3.62
C LEU A 126 7.97 10.96 -2.83
N THR A 127 9.14 10.37 -3.10
CA THR A 127 10.39 10.77 -2.47
C THR A 127 10.77 12.20 -2.87
N SER A 128 10.63 12.53 -4.16
CA SER A 128 10.84 13.90 -4.65
C SER A 128 9.85 14.89 -4.02
N ALA A 129 8.56 14.52 -3.94
CA ALA A 129 7.54 15.34 -3.30
C ALA A 129 7.85 15.57 -1.80
N ALA A 130 8.23 14.52 -1.06
CA ALA A 130 8.61 14.63 0.35
C ALA A 130 9.84 15.53 0.57
N ALA A 131 10.84 15.48 -0.33
CA ALA A 131 12.00 16.37 -0.29
C ALA A 131 11.62 17.83 -0.60
N ALA A 132 10.69 18.07 -1.53
CA ALA A 132 10.17 19.40 -1.82
C ALA A 132 9.36 19.97 -0.64
N ILE A 133 8.56 19.14 0.04
CA ILE A 133 7.85 19.51 1.28
C ILE A 133 8.85 19.87 2.39
N GLU A 134 9.92 19.09 2.55
CA GLU A 134 10.98 19.42 3.52
C GLU A 134 11.64 20.77 3.19
N SER A 135 11.94 20.99 1.92
CA SER A 135 12.55 22.23 1.43
C SER A 135 11.63 23.46 1.56
N ALA A 136 10.32 23.24 1.65
CA ALA A 136 9.35 24.30 1.91
C ALA A 136 9.43 24.86 3.34
N ALA A 137 10.18 24.23 4.25
CA ALA A 137 10.43 24.72 5.62
C ALA A 137 9.16 25.08 6.42
N GLY A 138 8.08 24.33 6.19
CA GLY A 138 6.78 24.52 6.86
C GLY A 138 5.85 25.53 6.18
N ASP A 139 6.19 25.98 4.97
CA ASP A 139 5.30 26.73 4.08
C ASP A 139 4.30 25.74 3.45
N PHE A 140 3.07 25.74 3.98
CA PHE A 140 2.04 24.78 3.58
C PHE A 140 1.61 24.93 2.11
N ASP A 141 1.54 26.15 1.58
CA ASP A 141 1.25 26.39 0.16
C ASP A 141 2.31 25.77 -0.75
N LYS A 142 3.60 25.95 -0.43
CA LYS A 142 4.68 25.30 -1.18
C LYS A 142 4.68 23.79 -1.03
N ALA A 143 4.36 23.29 0.17
CA ALA A 143 4.22 21.86 0.43
C ALA A 143 3.05 21.24 -0.37
N GLY A 144 1.94 21.97 -0.51
CA GLY A 144 0.81 21.56 -1.36
C GLY A 144 1.18 21.48 -2.84
N ASN A 145 1.89 22.50 -3.36
CA ASN A 145 2.35 22.51 -4.75
C ASN A 145 3.29 21.35 -5.10
N ALA A 146 4.01 20.78 -4.12
CA ALA A 146 4.84 19.60 -4.34
C ALA A 146 4.03 18.33 -4.66
N LEU A 147 2.75 18.29 -4.27
CA LEU A 147 1.84 17.17 -4.54
C LEU A 147 1.20 17.27 -5.94
N ASP A 148 1.13 18.47 -6.52
CA ASP A 148 0.66 18.73 -7.88
C ASP A 148 1.74 18.49 -8.95
N ALA A 149 2.86 17.84 -8.58
CA ALA A 149 3.91 17.52 -9.53
C ALA A 149 3.39 16.59 -10.64
N PRO A 150 3.64 16.91 -11.94
CA PRO A 150 3.12 16.12 -13.06
C PRO A 150 3.65 14.68 -13.06
N GLU A 151 4.83 14.45 -12.49
CA GLU A 151 5.43 13.13 -12.35
C GLU A 151 4.65 12.24 -11.38
N PHE A 152 4.09 12.83 -10.31
CA PHE A 152 3.25 12.12 -9.35
C PHE A 152 1.91 11.73 -9.97
N GLU A 153 1.29 12.65 -10.73
CA GLU A 153 0.05 12.35 -11.46
C GLU A 153 0.26 11.26 -12.52
N ALA A 154 1.34 11.36 -13.31
CA ALA A 154 1.65 10.39 -14.35
C ALA A 154 1.95 8.98 -13.78
N ALA A 155 2.69 8.90 -12.68
CA ALA A 155 2.99 7.64 -12.01
C ALA A 155 1.73 6.99 -11.40
N THR A 156 0.84 7.79 -10.83
CA THR A 156 -0.45 7.35 -10.28
C THR A 156 -1.36 6.82 -11.38
N LYS A 157 -1.58 7.58 -12.45
CA LYS A 157 -2.40 7.14 -13.60
C LYS A 157 -1.90 5.86 -14.25
N LYS A 158 -0.57 5.66 -14.28
CA LYS A 158 0.02 4.43 -14.80
C LYS A 158 -0.35 3.21 -13.94
N ILE A 159 -0.30 3.34 -12.62
CA ILE A 159 -0.71 2.24 -11.72
C ILE A 159 -2.21 2.00 -11.82
N GLU A 160 -3.04 3.05 -11.84
CA GLU A 160 -4.49 2.93 -12.02
C GLU A 160 -4.84 2.20 -13.33
N ALA A 161 -4.20 2.56 -14.44
CA ALA A 161 -4.39 1.90 -15.73
C ALA A 161 -3.96 0.42 -15.70
N LEU A 162 -2.85 0.11 -15.03
CA LEU A 162 -2.41 -1.28 -14.84
C LEU A 162 -3.39 -2.05 -13.96
N CYS A 163 -3.93 -1.45 -12.90
CA CYS A 163 -4.84 -2.11 -11.97
C CYS A 163 -6.28 -2.25 -12.48
N ALA A 164 -6.68 -1.45 -13.47
CA ALA A 164 -7.96 -1.57 -14.16
C ALA A 164 -7.97 -2.62 -15.29
N ALA A 165 -6.78 -3.11 -15.72
CA ALA A 165 -6.60 -4.07 -16.81
C ALA A 165 -6.51 -5.52 -16.33
#